data_AF-A0A6L8W9X2-F1
#
_entry.id   AF-A0A6L8W9X2-F1
#
_cell.length_a   1.000
_cell.length_b   1.000
_cell.length_c   1.000
_cell.angle_alpha   90.00
_cell.angle_beta   90.00
_cell.angle_gamma   90.00
#
_symmetry.space_group_name_H-M   'P 1'
#
loop_
_entity.id
_entity.type
_entity.pdbx_description
1 polymer ?
#
loop_
_entity_poly.entity_id
_entity_poly.type
_entity_poly.pdbx_seq_one_letter_code
_entity_poly.pdbx_strand_id
1 'polypeptide(L)'
;MTYPITDADEIDIEKLGIPLDADGGFSIKVKDHVQRLTGEELAAEMRDQLDVRSSVRGALLRKANKDILAGLKRGRLRLSEEAREAFDLNILIWFADKALKGEHQSYLTK
;
A
#
# COMPACT_ATOMS: atom_id res chain seq x y z
N MET A 1 2.60 9.05 -15.53
CA MET A 1 2.49 9.62 -14.17
C MET A 1 3.90 9.83 -13.69
N THR A 2 4.20 11.01 -13.14
CA THR A 2 5.51 11.32 -12.57
C THR A 2 5.39 11.17 -11.06
N TYR A 3 6.20 10.30 -10.46
CA TYR A 3 6.27 10.20 -9.00
C TYR A 3 7.15 11.34 -8.48
N PRO A 4 6.78 11.99 -7.37
CA PRO A 4 7.71 12.83 -6.61
C PRO A 4 8.94 12.07 -6.13
N ILE A 5 8.79 10.78 -5.80
CA ILE A 5 9.89 9.90 -5.39
C ILE A 5 10.20 8.95 -6.52
N THR A 6 11.41 9.06 -7.09
CA THR A 6 11.86 8.21 -8.20
C THR A 6 13.12 7.43 -7.88
N ASP A 7 13.82 7.78 -6.80
CA ASP A 7 15.01 7.10 -6.33
C ASP A 7 14.66 6.18 -5.14
N ALA A 8 15.14 4.95 -5.20
CA ALA A 8 14.95 3.97 -4.14
C ALA A 8 15.71 4.34 -2.85
N ASP A 9 16.81 5.07 -2.98
CA ASP A 9 17.63 5.52 -1.85
C ASP A 9 16.99 6.72 -1.11
N GLU A 10 16.01 7.39 -1.73
CA GLU A 10 15.24 8.47 -1.11
C GLU A 10 14.05 7.95 -0.26
N ILE A 11 13.78 6.64 -0.29
CA ILE A 11 12.67 6.05 0.48
C ILE A 11 13.01 6.02 1.97
N ASP A 12 12.31 6.87 2.73
CA ASP A 12 12.43 6.99 4.18
C ASP A 12 11.04 7.24 4.78
N ILE A 13 10.52 6.25 5.52
CA ILE A 13 9.15 6.25 6.06
C ILE A 13 8.89 7.45 6.98
N GLU A 14 9.89 7.85 7.77
CA GLU A 14 9.77 8.99 8.68
C GLU A 14 9.68 10.30 7.90
N LYS A 15 10.51 10.46 6.86
CA LYS A 15 10.46 11.63 5.96
C LYS A 15 9.15 11.71 5.17
N LEU A 16 8.49 10.59 4.92
CA LEU A 16 7.15 10.54 4.30
C LEU A 16 6.03 11.00 5.25
N GLY A 17 6.35 11.29 6.52
CA GLY A 17 5.38 11.71 7.52
C GLY A 17 4.41 10.59 7.89
N ILE A 18 4.86 9.34 7.85
CA ILE A 18 4.07 8.18 8.28
C ILE A 18 4.44 7.89 9.74
N PRO A 19 3.51 8.08 10.70
CA PRO A 19 3.79 7.83 12.10
C PRO A 19 3.85 6.32 12.36
N LEU A 20 5.00 5.83 12.77
CA LEU A 20 5.18 4.44 13.21
C LEU A 20 4.97 4.32 14.71
N ASP A 21 4.33 3.24 15.13
CA ASP A 21 4.26 2.85 16.55
C ASP A 21 5.52 2.11 17.01
N ALA A 22 5.52 1.68 18.28
CA ALA A 22 6.66 1.00 18.91
C ALA A 22 7.06 -0.32 18.22
N ASP A 23 6.14 -0.94 17.47
CA ASP A 23 6.40 -2.16 16.71
C ASP A 23 6.80 -1.87 15.25
N GLY A 24 7.01 -0.59 14.88
CA GLY A 24 7.30 -0.17 13.52
C GLY A 24 6.09 -0.26 12.57
N GLY A 25 4.88 -0.37 13.14
CA GLY A 25 3.63 -0.49 12.41
C GLY A 25 2.90 0.84 12.26
N PHE A 26 2.00 0.90 11.28
CA PHE A 26 1.04 1.99 11.11
C PHE A 26 -0.28 1.43 10.59
N SER A 27 -1.35 2.19 10.75
CA SER A 27 -2.67 1.80 10.28
C SER A 27 -3.17 2.75 9.21
N ILE A 28 -3.82 2.18 8.20
CA ILE A 28 -4.47 2.92 7.13
C ILE A 28 -5.93 2.56 7.04
N LYS A 29 -6.75 3.54 6.63
CA LYS A 29 -8.17 3.37 6.40
C LYS A 29 -8.50 3.48 4.92
N VAL A 30 -9.06 2.41 4.37
CA VAL A 30 -9.58 2.35 3.00
C VAL A 30 -11.09 2.12 3.07
N LYS A 31 -11.88 3.17 2.80
CA LYS A 31 -13.33 3.20 3.06
C LYS A 31 -13.62 2.86 4.53
N ASP A 32 -14.32 1.76 4.80
CA ASP A 32 -14.68 1.31 6.15
C ASP A 32 -13.74 0.23 6.70
N HIS A 33 -12.68 -0.12 5.96
CA HIS A 33 -11.69 -1.11 6.37
C HIS A 33 -10.43 -0.44 6.90
N VAL A 34 -9.92 -0.92 8.03
CA VAL A 34 -8.63 -0.52 8.59
C VAL A 34 -7.64 -1.68 8.43
N GLN A 35 -6.49 -1.38 7.83
CA GLN A 35 -5.40 -2.32 7.64
C GLN A 35 -4.18 -1.84 8.41
N ARG A 36 -3.56 -2.75 9.16
CA ARG A 36 -2.23 -2.53 9.74
C ARG A 36 -1.17 -3.00 8.75
N LEU A 37 -0.14 -2.18 8.56
CA LEU A 37 1.04 -2.43 7.73
C LEU A 37 2.29 -2.09 8.55
N THR A 38 3.45 -2.59 8.14
CA THR A 38 4.73 -2.17 8.72
C THR A 38 5.46 -1.18 7.80
N GLY A 39 6.27 -0.30 8.39
CA GLY A 39 7.12 0.60 7.62
C GLY A 39 8.12 -0.15 6.73
N GLU A 40 8.60 -1.31 7.19
CA GLU A 40 9.53 -2.16 6.44
C GLU A 40 8.89 -2.74 5.17
N GLU A 41 7.70 -3.35 5.29
CA GLU A 41 6.95 -3.88 4.14
C GLU A 41 6.64 -2.77 3.12
N LEU A 42 6.26 -1.58 3.61
CA LEU A 42 6.00 -0.43 2.74
C LEU A 42 7.26 0.00 1.98
N ALA A 43 8.39 0.15 2.67
CA ALA A 43 9.63 0.56 2.04
C ALA A 43 10.11 -0.46 1.00
N ALA A 44 10.00 -1.75 1.29
CA ALA A 44 10.33 -2.82 0.35
C ALA A 44 9.47 -2.76 -0.90
N GLU A 45 8.14 -2.70 -0.75
CA GLU A 45 7.22 -2.62 -1.88
C GLU A 45 7.43 -1.34 -2.72
N MET A 46 7.73 -0.21 -2.09
CA MET A 46 8.04 1.03 -2.82
C MET A 46 9.30 0.89 -3.69
N ARG A 47 10.35 0.21 -3.19
CA ARG A 47 11.57 -0.08 -3.97
C ARG A 47 11.27 -1.00 -5.15
N ASP A 48 10.53 -2.07 -4.90
CA ASP A 48 10.12 -3.02 -5.94
C ASP A 48 9.32 -2.32 -7.05
N GLN A 49 8.43 -1.41 -6.68
CA GLN A 49 7.67 -0.63 -7.66
C GLN A 49 8.52 0.32 -8.50
N LEU A 50 9.61 0.86 -7.96
CA LEU A 50 10.54 1.71 -8.71
C LEU A 50 11.42 0.88 -9.68
N ASP A 51 11.78 -0.34 -9.30
CA ASP A 51 12.55 -1.27 -10.15
C ASP A 51 11.72 -1.86 -11.31
N VAL A 52 10.41 -1.98 -11.13
CA VAL A 52 9.51 -2.53 -12.14
C VAL A 52 9.21 -1.52 -13.27
N ARG A 53 9.23 -2.01 -14.52
CA ARG A 53 8.82 -1.23 -15.71
C ARG A 53 7.41 -0.65 -15.53
N SER A 54 7.23 0.62 -15.91
CA SER A 54 5.97 1.35 -15.71
C SER A 54 4.71 0.66 -16.28
N SER A 55 4.82 -0.11 -17.36
CA SER A 55 3.68 -0.83 -17.95
C SER A 55 3.20 -1.99 -17.07
N VAL A 56 4.14 -2.72 -16.45
CA VAL A 56 3.86 -3.84 -15.54
C VAL A 56 3.28 -3.32 -14.24
N ARG A 57 3.89 -2.28 -13.66
CA ARG A 57 3.36 -1.60 -12.45
C ARG A 57 1.92 -1.13 -12.65
N GLY A 58 1.61 -0.51 -13.79
CA GLY A 58 0.24 -0.09 -14.11
C GLY A 58 -0.75 -1.26 -14.19
N ALA A 59 -0.34 -2.44 -14.65
CA ALA A 59 -1.17 -3.63 -14.66
C ALA A 59 -1.39 -4.20 -13.25
N LEU A 60 -0.34 -4.25 -12.43
CA LEU A 60 -0.41 -4.66 -11.02
C LEU A 60 -1.37 -3.77 -10.23
N LEU A 61 -1.26 -2.46 -10.38
CA LEU A 61 -2.16 -1.52 -9.70
C LEU A 61 -3.62 -1.65 -10.13
N ARG A 62 -3.89 -1.94 -11.41
CA ARG A 62 -5.26 -2.21 -11.88
C ARG A 62 -5.82 -3.50 -11.27
N LYS A 63 -4.98 -4.53 -11.10
CA LYS A 63 -5.36 -5.77 -10.43
C LYS A 63 -5.64 -5.51 -8.95
N ALA A 64 -4.72 -4.84 -8.25
CA ALA A 64 -4.86 -4.50 -6.84
C ALA A 64 -6.14 -3.73 -6.54
N ASN A 65 -6.46 -2.69 -7.33
CA ASN A 65 -7.71 -1.95 -7.16
C ASN A 65 -8.96 -2.83 -7.31
N LYS A 66 -8.97 -3.79 -8.24
CA LYS A 66 -10.11 -4.71 -8.43
C LYS A 66 -10.27 -5.64 -7.25
N ASP A 67 -9.16 -6.22 -6.77
CA ASP A 67 -9.15 -7.18 -5.66
C ASP A 67 -9.57 -6.50 -4.35
N ILE A 68 -9.06 -5.29 -4.08
CA ILE A 68 -9.48 -4.47 -2.93
C ILE A 68 -10.99 -4.19 -3.01
N LEU A 69 -11.50 -3.72 -4.15
CA LEU A 69 -12.93 -3.44 -4.28
C LEU A 69 -13.79 -4.70 -4.10
N ALA A 70 -13.35 -5.85 -4.61
CA ALA A 70 -14.05 -7.11 -4.45
C ALA A 70 -14.04 -7.58 -2.98
N GLY A 71 -12.90 -7.49 -2.30
CA GLY A 71 -12.77 -7.84 -0.88
C GLY A 71 -13.59 -6.93 0.03
N LEU A 72 -13.59 -5.62 -0.22
CA LEU A 72 -14.42 -4.66 0.53
C LEU A 72 -15.92 -4.94 0.34
N LYS A 73 -16.37 -5.30 -0.87
CA LYS A 73 -17.78 -5.63 -1.15
C LYS A 73 -18.22 -6.93 -0.48
N ARG A 74 -17.37 -7.96 -0.48
CA ARG A 74 -17.67 -9.26 0.15
C ARG A 74 -17.58 -9.19 1.67
N GLY A 75 -16.76 -8.29 2.20
CA GLY A 75 -16.36 -8.23 3.61
C GLY A 75 -15.20 -9.19 3.86
N ARG A 76 -14.04 -8.66 4.28
CA ARG A 76 -12.77 -9.41 4.46
C ARG A 76 -12.91 -10.70 5.27
N LEU A 77 -13.78 -10.71 6.27
CA LEU A 77 -14.03 -11.87 7.14
C LEU A 77 -14.74 -13.04 6.43
N ARG A 78 -15.40 -12.78 5.29
CA ARG A 78 -16.06 -13.80 4.47
C ARG A 78 -15.17 -14.35 3.35
N LEU A 79 -13.94 -13.86 3.25
CA LEU A 79 -12.94 -14.37 2.31
C LEU A 79 -12.28 -15.63 2.89
N SER A 80 -11.90 -16.56 2.01
CA SER A 80 -10.93 -17.60 2.35
C SER A 80 -9.60 -16.98 2.79
N GLU A 81 -8.77 -17.77 3.45
CA GLU A 81 -7.44 -17.33 3.89
C GLU A 81 -6.60 -16.79 2.73
N GLU A 82 -6.46 -17.56 1.65
CA GLU A 82 -5.76 -17.16 0.42
C GLU A 82 -6.32 -15.84 -0.16
N ALA A 83 -7.64 -15.68 -0.19
CA ALA A 83 -8.26 -14.46 -0.71
C ALA A 83 -8.06 -13.26 0.23
N ARG A 84 -7.87 -13.50 1.53
CA ARG A 84 -7.55 -12.46 2.51
C ARG A 84 -6.09 -12.03 2.41
N GLU A 85 -5.17 -12.96 2.26
CA GLU A 85 -3.75 -12.65 2.01
C GLU A 85 -3.58 -11.85 0.71
N ALA A 86 -4.25 -12.28 -0.36
CA ALA A 86 -4.26 -11.53 -1.61
C ALA A 86 -4.85 -10.12 -1.43
N PHE A 87 -5.90 -9.97 -0.63
CA PHE A 87 -6.48 -8.66 -0.33
C PHE A 87 -5.51 -7.76 0.44
N ASP A 88 -4.87 -8.28 1.50
CA ASP A 88 -3.93 -7.54 2.34
C ASP A 88 -2.69 -7.12 1.52
N LEU A 89 -2.12 -8.01 0.71
CA LEU A 89 -1.02 -7.71 -0.21
C LEU A 89 -1.40 -6.62 -1.22
N ASN A 90 -2.59 -6.72 -1.81
CA ASN A 90 -3.04 -5.71 -2.77
C ASN A 90 -3.24 -4.33 -2.12
N ILE A 91 -3.63 -4.27 -0.83
CA ILE A 91 -3.65 -3.02 -0.07
C ILE A 91 -2.24 -2.43 0.06
N LEU A 92 -1.23 -3.24 0.39
CA LEU A 92 0.16 -2.80 0.48
C LEU A 92 0.65 -2.21 -0.86
N ILE A 93 0.49 -2.95 -1.95
CA ILE A 93 0.85 -2.52 -3.32
C ILE A 93 0.19 -1.18 -3.66
N TRP A 94 -1.11 -1.08 -3.38
CA TRP A 94 -1.87 0.14 -3.65
C TRP A 94 -1.39 1.32 -2.80
N PHE A 95 -1.12 1.09 -1.51
CA PHE A 95 -0.68 2.16 -0.61
C PHE A 95 0.74 2.63 -0.92
N ALA A 96 1.64 1.72 -1.31
CA ALA A 96 2.99 2.07 -1.79
C ALA A 96 2.94 3.02 -3.00
N ASP A 97 2.05 2.79 -3.96
CA ASP A 97 1.85 3.72 -5.09
C ASP A 97 1.33 5.08 -4.62
N LYS A 98 0.48 5.12 -3.58
CA LYS A 98 0.04 6.39 -2.97
C LYS A 98 1.17 7.11 -2.26
N ALA A 99 2.01 6.39 -1.53
CA ALA A 99 3.16 6.95 -0.82
C ALA A 99 4.18 7.53 -1.82
N LEU A 100 4.53 6.79 -2.88
CA LEU A 100 5.41 7.26 -3.95
C LEU A 100 4.90 8.54 -4.63
N LYS A 101 3.57 8.74 -4.66
CA LYS A 101 2.90 9.93 -5.22
C LYS A 101 2.74 11.08 -4.23
N GLY A 102 3.01 10.88 -2.94
CA GLY A 102 2.67 11.84 -1.89
C GLY A 102 1.16 11.97 -1.64
N GLU A 103 0.36 10.99 -2.07
CA GLU A 103 -1.11 10.97 -1.96
C GLU A 103 -1.61 10.16 -0.75
N HIS A 104 -0.73 9.74 0.15
CA HIS A 104 -1.04 8.76 1.20
C HIS A 104 -1.66 9.34 2.48
N GLN A 105 -1.45 10.64 2.73
CA GLN A 105 -1.77 11.29 4.01
C GLN A 105 -3.23 11.14 4.45
N SER A 106 -4.17 11.18 3.49
CA SER A 106 -5.62 11.07 3.80
C SER A 106 -6.07 9.67 4.24
N TYR A 107 -5.21 8.65 4.07
CA TYR A 107 -5.52 7.28 4.46
C TYR A 107 -4.89 6.89 5.79
N LEU A 108 -3.91 7.64 6.30
CA LEU A 108 -3.30 7.36 7.59
C LEU A 108 -4.35 7.53 8.69
N THR A 109 -4.42 6.56 9.59
CA THR A 109 -5.18 6.70 10.84
C THR A 109 -4.24 7.20 11.92
N LYS A 110 -4.71 8.13 12.75
CA LYS A 110 -3.97 8.63 13.91
C LYS A 110 -3.61 7.53 14.89
#